data_AF-A0A9W4XVI7-F1
#
_entry.id   AF-A0A9W4XVI7-F1
#
_cell.length_a   1.000
_cell.length_b   1.000
_cell.length_c   1.000
_cell.angle_alpha   90.00
_cell.angle_beta   90.00
_cell.angle_gamma   90.00
#
_symmetry.space_group_name_H-M   'P 1'
#
loop_
_entity.id
_entity.type
_entity.pdbx_description
1 polymer ?
#
loop_
_entity_poly.entity_id
_entity_poly.type
_entity_poly.pdbx_seq_one_letter_code
_entity_poly.pdbx_strand_id
1 'polypeptide(L)'
;MMYLYIISTLALVATIAAHCELHHLDDAVDAYLKAQKTGQTAAFTATFDNSTWLGYYENAVKMTIHNNTLSKPLPITHTRTIRDLTLCSTYTEVVVDSKSDPYVIGTQLRFANHKINRVDSIVTKPGDWLFNITGFAYWTAQENWDTIAVEQRDTRDTIKKAADAYLDLFNNPNTTVPWGTPCVRLEGGLYGDPGPEGSCAVGVPQGVPLTRRRYVIDEAVGSVEVLLDFGQSKWPDSHQFRVEKGKLRYVHTLTHCGTANCGLPNGTSIVS
;
A
#
# COMPACT_ATOMS: atom_id res chain seq x y z
N MET A 1 -55.81 7.10 38.96
CA MET A 1 -55.23 6.18 37.96
C MET A 1 -54.04 6.87 37.30
N MET A 2 -53.00 6.09 37.07
CA MET A 2 -51.58 6.42 36.91
C MET A 2 -51.26 7.29 35.67
N TYR A 3 -50.51 8.38 35.85
CA TYR A 3 -49.95 9.20 34.76
C TYR A 3 -48.69 8.52 34.20
N LEU A 4 -48.71 8.17 32.92
CA LEU A 4 -47.59 7.57 32.20
C LEU A 4 -46.71 8.68 31.63
N TYR A 5 -45.55 8.94 32.25
CA TYR A 5 -44.56 9.87 31.70
C TYR A 5 -43.68 9.14 30.68
N ILE A 6 -43.83 9.47 29.41
CA ILE A 6 -42.94 9.02 28.33
C ILE A 6 -41.69 9.91 28.36
N ILE A 7 -40.59 9.38 28.85
CA ILE A 7 -39.27 10.03 28.79
C ILE A 7 -38.65 9.66 27.44
N SER A 8 -38.67 10.58 26.47
CA SER A 8 -37.88 10.46 25.24
C SER A 8 -36.41 10.71 25.56
N THR A 9 -35.62 9.64 25.63
CA THR A 9 -34.15 9.73 25.66
C THR A 9 -33.63 10.11 24.27
N LEU A 10 -33.19 11.37 24.10
CA LEU A 10 -32.38 11.78 22.96
C LEU A 10 -31.04 11.02 23.02
N ALA A 11 -30.81 10.09 22.10
CA ALA A 11 -29.49 9.49 21.92
C ALA A 11 -28.56 10.54 21.29
N LEU A 12 -27.64 11.08 22.08
CA LEU A 12 -26.57 11.93 21.59
C LEU A 12 -25.57 11.02 20.84
N VAL A 13 -25.68 10.97 19.51
CA VAL A 13 -24.66 10.34 18.67
C VAL A 13 -23.42 11.22 18.78
N ALA A 14 -22.45 10.79 19.59
CA ALA A 14 -21.13 11.39 19.56
C ALA A 14 -20.55 11.17 18.17
N THR A 15 -20.56 12.20 17.32
CA THR A 15 -19.71 12.24 16.15
C THR A 15 -18.29 12.23 16.69
N ILE A 16 -17.62 11.08 16.63
CA ILE A 16 -16.17 11.02 16.78
C ILE A 16 -15.64 12.02 15.76
N ALA A 17 -15.15 13.18 16.22
CA ALA A 17 -14.47 14.12 15.36
C ALA A 17 -13.38 13.32 14.64
N ALA A 18 -13.41 13.33 13.31
CA ALA A 18 -12.45 12.60 12.51
C ALA A 18 -11.05 12.99 12.98
N HIS A 19 -10.31 12.06 13.57
CA HIS A 19 -8.98 12.32 14.15
C HIS A 19 -8.00 12.81 13.06
N CYS A 20 -8.34 12.56 11.80
CA CYS A 20 -7.74 13.15 10.61
C CYS A 20 -8.82 13.40 9.55
N GLU A 21 -8.83 14.61 9.00
CA GLU A 21 -9.71 14.98 7.90
C GLU A 21 -9.08 14.57 6.56
N LEU A 22 -9.91 14.07 5.64
CA LEU A 22 -9.48 13.63 4.32
C LEU A 22 -8.65 14.68 3.58
N HIS A 23 -9.09 15.94 3.63
CA HIS A 23 -8.42 17.04 2.92
C HIS A 23 -6.97 17.26 3.41
N HIS A 24 -6.70 17.09 4.71
CA HIS A 24 -5.34 17.20 5.24
C HIS A 24 -4.41 16.09 4.73
N LEU A 25 -4.94 14.88 4.51
CA LEU A 25 -4.18 13.79 3.89
C LEU A 25 -3.90 14.06 2.42
N ASP A 26 -4.89 14.62 1.71
CA ASP A 26 -4.76 14.97 0.29
C ASP A 26 -3.71 16.06 0.08
N ASP A 27 -3.74 17.14 0.86
CA ASP A 27 -2.75 18.23 0.77
C ASP A 27 -1.32 17.71 0.98
N ALA A 28 -1.14 16.77 1.91
CA ALA A 28 0.15 16.14 2.20
C ALA A 28 0.62 15.22 1.07
N VAL A 29 -0.30 14.45 0.47
CA VAL A 29 -0.01 13.61 -0.72
C VAL A 29 0.36 14.47 -1.92
N ASP A 30 -0.35 15.57 -2.14
CA ASP A 30 -0.06 16.51 -3.23
C ASP A 30 1.31 17.16 -3.05
N ALA A 31 1.66 17.55 -1.83
CA ALA A 31 3.00 18.06 -1.52
C ALA A 31 4.09 17.00 -1.78
N TYR A 32 3.86 15.74 -1.39
CA TYR A 32 4.76 14.62 -1.67
C TYR A 32 4.93 14.40 -3.18
N LEU A 33 3.83 14.27 -3.93
CA LEU A 33 3.86 14.03 -5.38
C LEU A 33 4.51 15.19 -6.13
N LYS A 34 4.28 16.43 -5.70
CA LYS A 34 4.95 17.61 -6.26
C LYS A 34 6.45 17.57 -6.01
N ALA A 35 6.89 17.20 -4.80
CA ALA A 35 8.30 17.02 -4.50
C ALA A 35 8.92 15.93 -5.38
N GLN A 36 8.27 14.76 -5.50
CA GLN A 36 8.78 13.65 -6.31
C GLN A 36 8.87 13.99 -7.81
N LYS A 37 7.91 14.76 -8.35
CA LYS A 37 7.92 15.22 -9.75
C LYS A 37 9.05 16.22 -10.03
N THR A 38 9.37 17.07 -9.06
CA THR A 38 10.26 18.23 -9.28
C THR A 38 11.66 18.05 -8.70
N GLY A 39 11.86 17.10 -7.79
CA GLY A 39 13.06 16.99 -6.95
C GLY A 39 13.14 18.07 -5.87
N GLN A 40 12.16 18.96 -5.74
CA GLN A 40 12.18 20.08 -4.81
C GLN A 40 11.43 19.73 -3.52
N THR A 41 12.17 19.52 -2.43
CA THR A 41 11.59 19.00 -1.18
C THR A 41 11.13 20.07 -0.19
N ALA A 42 11.44 21.35 -0.41
CA ALA A 42 11.20 22.42 0.57
C ALA A 42 9.71 22.61 0.96
N ALA A 43 8.79 22.52 -0.01
CA ALA A 43 7.36 22.65 0.27
C ALA A 43 6.83 21.40 1.01
N PHE A 44 7.35 20.23 0.70
CA PHE A 44 6.98 18.98 1.37
C PHE A 44 7.50 18.93 2.80
N THR A 45 8.75 19.31 3.05
CA THR A 45 9.32 19.36 4.41
C THR A 45 8.60 20.36 5.32
N ALA A 46 7.98 21.42 4.77
CA ALA A 46 7.18 22.36 5.54
C ALA A 46 5.93 21.72 6.18
N THR A 47 5.48 20.57 5.66
CA THR A 47 4.34 19.80 6.21
C THR A 47 4.74 18.92 7.40
N PHE A 48 6.03 18.87 7.76
CA PHE A 48 6.52 17.95 8.77
C PHE A 48 6.30 18.44 10.20
N ASP A 49 6.07 17.49 11.10
CA ASP A 49 6.15 17.72 12.54
C ASP A 49 7.62 17.61 12.99
N ASN A 50 8.30 18.75 13.06
CA ASN A 50 9.69 18.80 13.53
C ASN A 50 9.86 18.34 14.99
N SER A 51 8.80 18.39 15.80
CA SER A 51 8.88 18.00 17.22
C SER A 51 8.81 16.50 17.43
N THR A 52 8.13 15.77 16.54
CA THR A 52 7.97 14.30 16.62
C THR A 52 8.58 13.55 15.43
N TRP A 53 9.42 14.22 14.63
CA TRP A 53 10.01 13.66 13.42
C TRP A 53 10.80 12.37 13.66
N LEU A 54 10.31 11.27 13.11
CA LEU A 54 10.92 9.93 13.20
C LEU A 54 11.93 9.70 12.08
N GLY A 55 11.71 10.27 10.90
CA GLY A 55 12.65 10.21 9.79
C GLY A 55 12.02 9.94 8.42
N TYR A 56 12.88 10.06 7.42
CA TYR A 56 12.66 9.63 6.05
C TYR A 56 13.42 8.33 5.82
N TYR A 57 12.75 7.33 5.25
CA TYR A 57 13.29 6.01 4.99
C TYR A 57 13.05 5.61 3.53
N GLU A 58 14.08 5.10 2.87
CA GLU A 58 13.96 4.40 1.59
C GLU A 58 14.47 2.98 1.77
N ASN A 59 13.68 1.98 1.38
CA ASN A 59 14.04 0.57 1.47
C ASN A 59 14.57 0.19 2.87
N ALA A 60 13.84 0.63 3.91
CA ALA A 60 14.17 0.45 5.32
C ALA A 60 15.47 1.12 5.81
N VAL A 61 16.15 1.91 4.97
CA VAL A 61 17.34 2.69 5.32
C VAL A 61 16.94 4.11 5.66
N LYS A 62 17.30 4.60 6.85
CA LYS A 62 17.08 6.00 7.24
C LYS A 62 18.00 6.90 6.43
N MET A 63 17.46 7.94 5.80
CA MET A 63 18.21 8.88 4.95
C MET A 63 17.86 10.33 5.28
N THR A 64 18.68 11.25 4.76
CA THR A 64 18.35 12.69 4.76
C THR A 64 17.41 13.01 3.61
N ILE A 65 16.61 14.07 3.72
CA ILE A 65 15.60 14.40 2.69
C ILE A 65 16.19 15.01 1.41
N HIS A 66 17.48 15.35 1.40
CA HIS A 66 18.13 16.09 0.30
C HIS A 66 19.05 15.23 -0.58
N ASN A 67 19.23 13.95 -0.25
CA ASN A 67 20.11 13.05 -1.00
C ASN A 67 19.48 11.66 -1.10
N ASN A 68 18.38 11.58 -1.85
CA ASN A 68 17.55 10.39 -1.98
C ASN A 68 16.69 10.44 -3.26
N THR A 69 15.80 9.46 -3.45
CA THR A 69 14.93 9.36 -4.62
C THR A 69 13.94 10.54 -4.73
N LEU A 70 13.46 11.09 -3.61
CA LEU A 70 12.57 12.26 -3.58
C LEU A 70 13.26 13.55 -4.04
N SER A 71 14.58 13.68 -3.84
CA SER A 71 15.37 14.83 -4.31
C SER A 71 15.74 14.79 -5.80
N LYS A 72 15.29 13.76 -6.52
CA LYS A 72 15.49 13.58 -7.96
C LYS A 72 14.15 13.79 -8.68
N PRO A 73 14.09 14.65 -9.72
CA PRO A 73 12.86 14.83 -10.49
C PRO A 73 12.55 13.54 -11.26
N LEU A 74 11.37 12.97 -11.03
CA LEU A 74 10.90 11.76 -11.74
C LEU A 74 9.64 12.06 -12.56
N PRO A 75 9.58 11.65 -13.85
CA PRO A 75 8.39 11.80 -14.69
C PRO A 75 7.34 10.75 -14.29
N ILE A 76 6.52 11.09 -13.31
CA ILE A 76 5.43 10.23 -12.85
C ILE A 76 4.40 10.04 -13.96
N THR A 77 4.11 8.79 -14.33
CA THR A 77 3.15 8.43 -15.38
C THR A 77 1.84 7.89 -14.81
N HIS A 78 1.87 7.29 -13.63
CA HIS A 78 0.67 6.82 -12.92
C HIS A 78 0.85 6.95 -11.41
N THR A 79 -0.26 7.20 -10.70
CA THR A 79 -0.30 7.24 -9.24
C THR A 79 -1.60 6.66 -8.72
N ARG A 80 -1.52 5.90 -7.63
CA ARG A 80 -2.69 5.46 -6.85
C ARG A 80 -2.44 5.73 -5.38
N THR A 81 -3.40 6.35 -4.69
CA THR A 81 -3.30 6.69 -3.28
C THR A 81 -4.49 6.12 -2.50
N ILE A 82 -4.22 5.58 -1.32
CA ILE A 82 -5.24 5.20 -0.33
C ILE A 82 -5.05 6.01 0.96
N ARG A 83 -6.16 6.32 1.64
CA ARG A 83 -6.19 7.11 2.88
C ARG A 83 -6.74 6.30 4.04
N ASP A 84 -5.97 6.28 5.12
CA ASP A 84 -6.37 5.70 6.39
C ASP A 84 -6.79 6.81 7.35
N LEU A 85 -8.10 7.05 7.41
CA LEU A 85 -8.70 8.06 8.29
C LEU A 85 -8.70 7.63 9.76
N THR A 86 -8.51 6.34 10.04
CA THR A 86 -8.46 5.81 11.42
C THR A 86 -7.09 6.03 12.04
N LEU A 87 -6.02 5.73 11.31
CA LEU A 87 -4.63 5.85 11.79
C LEU A 87 -3.91 7.10 11.29
N CYS A 88 -4.62 7.99 10.58
CA CYS A 88 -4.06 9.23 10.03
C CYS A 88 -2.81 8.94 9.20
N SER A 89 -2.97 8.18 8.12
CA SER A 89 -1.85 7.83 7.24
C SER A 89 -2.29 7.65 5.80
N THR A 90 -1.35 7.73 4.86
CA THR A 90 -1.61 7.46 3.45
C THR A 90 -0.60 6.46 2.92
N TYR A 91 -0.95 5.80 1.84
CA TYR A 91 -0.03 5.06 0.98
C TYR A 91 -0.23 5.54 -0.45
N THR A 92 0.86 5.79 -1.17
CA THR A 92 0.85 6.15 -2.59
C THR A 92 1.78 5.24 -3.38
N GLU A 93 1.24 4.53 -4.36
CA GLU A 93 1.99 3.84 -5.41
C GLU A 93 2.24 4.82 -6.56
N VAL A 94 3.51 5.00 -6.94
CA VAL A 94 3.97 5.87 -8.02
C VAL A 94 4.66 5.00 -9.08
N VAL A 95 4.24 5.15 -10.33
CA VAL A 95 4.89 4.53 -11.49
C VAL A 95 5.66 5.60 -12.26
N VAL A 96 6.93 5.33 -12.52
CA VAL A 96 7.81 6.16 -13.34
C VAL A 96 8.19 5.32 -14.56
N ASP A 97 7.36 5.39 -15.61
CA ASP A 97 7.60 4.67 -16.86
C ASP A 97 8.62 5.41 -17.74
N SER A 98 9.90 5.19 -17.41
CA SER A 98 11.05 5.81 -18.06
C SER A 98 11.95 4.73 -18.67
N LYS A 99 12.41 4.95 -19.91
CA LYS A 99 13.30 4.00 -20.60
C LYS A 99 14.69 3.90 -19.98
N SER A 100 15.19 4.98 -19.38
CA SER A 100 16.56 5.05 -18.85
C SER A 100 16.62 4.88 -17.34
N ASP A 101 15.52 5.17 -16.65
CA ASP A 101 15.53 5.31 -15.20
C ASP A 101 14.13 5.04 -14.60
N PRO A 102 13.60 3.82 -14.79
CA PRO A 102 12.27 3.47 -14.33
C PRO A 102 12.21 3.12 -12.84
N TYR A 103 11.06 3.41 -12.22
CA TYR A 103 10.78 3.07 -10.83
C TYR A 103 9.32 2.67 -10.65
N VAL A 104 9.09 1.81 -9.66
CA VAL A 104 7.80 1.74 -8.95
C VAL A 104 8.07 2.00 -7.48
N ILE A 105 7.39 3.00 -6.92
CA ILE A 105 7.64 3.51 -5.57
C ILE A 105 6.35 3.41 -4.77
N GLY A 106 6.37 2.70 -3.65
CA GLY A 106 5.29 2.69 -2.67
C GLY A 106 5.69 3.51 -1.44
N THR A 107 4.98 4.59 -1.14
CA THR A 107 5.31 5.49 -0.02
C THR A 107 4.17 5.58 0.98
N GLN A 108 4.45 5.29 2.25
CA GLN A 108 3.58 5.62 3.38
C GLN A 108 3.93 6.99 3.97
N LEU A 109 2.92 7.84 4.17
CA LEU A 109 3.02 9.05 4.99
C LEU A 109 2.29 8.80 6.31
N ARG A 110 2.97 9.02 7.44
CA ARG A 110 2.40 8.86 8.79
C ARG A 110 2.37 10.21 9.49
N PHE A 111 1.33 10.42 10.28
CA PHE A 111 1.07 11.71 10.89
C PHE A 111 1.12 11.65 12.41
N ALA A 112 1.59 12.73 13.01
CA ALA A 112 1.39 13.08 14.41
C ALA A 112 1.10 14.58 14.46
N ASN A 113 0.21 15.00 15.38
CA ASN A 113 -0.17 16.42 15.52
C ASN A 113 -0.61 17.06 14.18
N HIS A 114 -1.37 16.33 13.37
CA HIS A 114 -1.86 16.74 12.05
C HIS A 114 -0.77 17.09 11.02
N LYS A 115 0.46 16.64 11.25
CA LYS A 115 1.61 16.86 10.37
C LYS A 115 2.36 15.56 10.13
N ILE A 116 3.10 15.46 9.04
CA ILE A 116 3.85 14.25 8.72
C ILE A 116 5.00 14.11 9.72
N ASN A 117 5.07 12.99 10.43
CA ASN A 117 6.19 12.70 11.34
C ASN A 117 7.07 11.54 10.85
N ARG A 118 6.67 10.82 9.80
CA ARG A 118 7.46 9.74 9.20
C ARG A 118 7.08 9.51 7.75
N VAL A 119 8.09 9.25 6.93
CA VAL A 119 7.97 8.87 5.52
C VAL A 119 8.74 7.57 5.31
N ASP A 120 8.06 6.51 4.86
CA ASP A 120 8.71 5.26 4.44
C ASP A 120 8.37 4.98 2.99
N SER A 121 9.40 4.79 2.17
CA SER A 121 9.27 4.44 0.76
C SER A 121 9.92 3.10 0.48
N ILE A 122 9.25 2.25 -0.28
CA ILE A 122 9.85 1.13 -0.99
C ILE A 122 10.07 1.60 -2.43
N VAL A 123 11.33 1.71 -2.84
CA VAL A 123 11.76 2.15 -4.17
C VAL A 123 12.29 0.94 -4.91
N THR A 124 11.55 0.46 -5.90
CA THR A 124 11.97 -0.64 -6.77
C THR A 124 12.39 -0.14 -8.15
N LYS A 125 13.37 -0.82 -8.75
CA LYS A 125 14.01 -0.46 -10.03
C LYS A 125 14.56 -1.72 -10.73
N PRO A 126 15.15 -1.62 -11.95
CA PRO A 126 15.72 -2.77 -12.63
C PRO A 126 16.73 -3.53 -11.75
N GLY A 127 16.54 -4.85 -11.65
CA GLY A 127 17.30 -5.73 -10.76
C GLY A 127 16.56 -6.13 -9.48
N ASP A 128 15.48 -5.44 -9.11
CA ASP A 128 14.58 -5.86 -8.03
C ASP A 128 13.62 -6.98 -8.49
N TRP A 129 12.85 -7.53 -7.55
CA TRP A 129 11.99 -8.70 -7.76
C TRP A 129 11.06 -8.52 -8.94
N LEU A 130 11.24 -9.35 -9.98
CA LEU A 130 10.45 -9.38 -11.20
C LEU A 130 10.27 -8.02 -11.90
N PHE A 131 11.17 -7.07 -11.64
CA PHE A 131 10.97 -5.69 -12.07
C PHE A 131 10.88 -5.57 -13.60
N ASN A 132 9.73 -5.12 -14.09
CA ASN A 132 9.42 -4.84 -15.47
C ASN A 132 8.42 -3.68 -15.54
N ILE A 133 8.93 -2.47 -15.76
CA ILE A 133 8.13 -1.24 -15.79
C ILE A 133 7.06 -1.25 -16.87
N THR A 134 7.34 -1.81 -18.04
CA THR A 134 6.38 -1.89 -19.15
C THR A 134 5.16 -2.72 -18.74
N GLY A 135 5.41 -3.88 -18.13
CA GLY A 135 4.33 -4.75 -17.61
C GLY A 135 3.56 -4.07 -16.49
N PHE A 136 4.27 -3.50 -15.51
CA PHE A 136 3.64 -2.84 -14.36
C PHE A 136 2.75 -1.67 -14.78
N ALA A 137 3.25 -0.78 -15.63
CA ALA A 137 2.51 0.37 -16.13
C ALA A 137 1.29 -0.04 -16.97
N TYR A 138 1.43 -1.07 -17.82
CA TYR A 138 0.32 -1.58 -18.62
C TYR A 138 -0.81 -2.11 -17.74
N TRP A 139 -0.53 -2.99 -16.78
CA TRP A 139 -1.55 -3.66 -15.99
C TRP A 139 -2.19 -2.77 -14.94
N THR A 140 -1.43 -1.90 -14.26
CA THR A 140 -2.01 -0.96 -13.28
C THR A 140 -3.06 -0.05 -13.93
N ALA A 141 -2.93 0.26 -15.23
CA ALA A 141 -3.89 1.06 -15.98
C ALA A 141 -5.17 0.29 -16.39
N GLN A 142 -5.19 -1.04 -16.30
CA GLN A 142 -6.36 -1.88 -16.64
C GLN A 142 -7.23 -2.19 -15.42
N GLU A 143 -6.69 -2.05 -14.22
CA GLU A 143 -7.38 -2.47 -13.00
C GLU A 143 -8.36 -1.42 -12.49
N ASN A 144 -9.45 -1.89 -11.89
CA ASN A 144 -10.41 -1.01 -11.24
C ASN A 144 -10.09 -0.84 -9.75
N TRP A 145 -9.60 0.35 -9.39
CA TRP A 145 -9.35 0.76 -8.00
C TRP A 145 -10.30 1.87 -7.54
N ASP A 146 -11.47 2.01 -8.19
CA ASP A 146 -12.46 3.01 -7.82
C ASP A 146 -13.04 2.76 -6.42
N THR A 147 -13.60 3.82 -5.85
CA THR A 147 -14.29 3.74 -4.56
C THR A 147 -15.49 2.80 -4.65
N ILE A 148 -15.64 1.95 -3.64
CA ILE A 148 -16.81 1.07 -3.49
C ILE A 148 -18.00 1.90 -2.98
N ALA A 149 -19.21 1.55 -3.42
CA ALA A 149 -20.45 2.10 -2.88
C ALA A 149 -20.55 1.82 -1.37
N VAL A 150 -21.04 2.77 -0.58
CA VAL A 150 -20.96 2.73 0.90
C VAL A 150 -21.53 1.43 1.47
N GLU A 151 -22.63 0.94 0.92
CA GLU A 151 -23.33 -0.28 1.33
C GLU A 151 -22.63 -1.59 0.93
N GLN A 152 -21.61 -1.52 0.06
CA GLN A 152 -20.79 -2.65 -0.38
C GLN A 152 -19.38 -2.64 0.23
N ARG A 153 -19.01 -1.59 0.99
CA ARG A 153 -17.69 -1.47 1.61
C ARG A 153 -17.51 -2.50 2.70
N ASP A 154 -16.42 -3.26 2.61
CA ASP A 154 -15.98 -4.12 3.70
C ASP A 154 -15.52 -3.29 4.90
N THR A 155 -15.65 -3.87 6.10
CA THR A 155 -15.11 -3.23 7.30
C THR A 155 -13.59 -3.25 7.29
N ARG A 156 -12.97 -2.29 7.99
CA ARG A 156 -11.52 -2.25 8.23
C ARG A 156 -10.94 -3.60 8.67
N ASP A 157 -11.62 -4.25 9.62
CA ASP A 157 -11.21 -5.54 10.18
C ASP A 157 -11.28 -6.65 9.13
N THR A 158 -12.33 -6.69 8.31
CA THR A 158 -12.46 -7.62 7.17
C THR A 158 -11.30 -7.43 6.18
N ILE A 159 -11.03 -6.18 5.77
CA ILE A 159 -9.96 -5.86 4.82
C ILE A 159 -8.59 -6.29 5.38
N LYS A 160 -8.32 -5.95 6.65
CA LYS A 160 -7.07 -6.33 7.31
C LYS A 160 -6.91 -7.85 7.41
N LYS A 161 -7.95 -8.58 7.82
CA LYS A 161 -7.93 -10.04 7.97
C LYS A 161 -7.66 -10.74 6.64
N ALA A 162 -8.18 -10.23 5.52
CA ALA A 162 -7.90 -10.78 4.21
C ALA A 162 -6.40 -10.66 3.84
N ALA A 163 -5.81 -9.48 4.08
CA ALA A 163 -4.37 -9.28 3.88
C ALA A 163 -3.51 -10.10 4.84
N ASP A 164 -3.87 -10.17 6.12
CA ASP A 164 -3.16 -11.00 7.11
C ASP A 164 -3.17 -12.47 6.69
N ALA A 165 -4.31 -13.00 6.25
CA ALA A 165 -4.41 -14.39 5.80
C ALA A 165 -3.48 -14.66 4.60
N TYR A 166 -3.43 -13.76 3.62
CA TYR A 166 -2.49 -13.88 2.49
C TYR A 166 -1.03 -13.87 2.98
N LEU A 167 -0.68 -12.92 3.84
CA LEU A 167 0.70 -12.76 4.31
C LEU A 167 1.13 -13.91 5.24
N ASP A 168 0.19 -14.48 6.00
CA ASP A 168 0.42 -15.63 6.88
C ASP A 168 0.58 -16.93 6.09
N LEU A 169 -0.08 -17.06 4.93
CA LEU A 169 0.02 -18.23 4.05
C LEU A 169 1.48 -18.55 3.66
N PHE A 170 2.32 -17.52 3.48
CA PHE A 170 3.73 -17.68 3.12
C PHE A 170 4.55 -18.46 4.16
N ASN A 171 4.14 -18.45 5.43
CA ASN A 171 4.84 -19.15 6.52
C ASN A 171 3.98 -20.22 7.21
N ASN A 172 2.69 -20.27 6.93
CA ASN A 172 1.76 -21.29 7.41
C ASN A 172 0.85 -21.72 6.24
N PRO A 173 1.18 -22.81 5.51
CA PRO A 173 0.45 -23.21 4.31
C PRO A 173 -0.99 -23.68 4.57
N ASN A 174 -1.36 -23.93 5.83
CA ASN A 174 -2.72 -24.30 6.22
C ASN A 174 -3.62 -23.07 6.45
N THR A 175 -3.10 -21.86 6.25
CA THR A 175 -3.89 -20.62 6.40
C THR A 175 -4.97 -20.55 5.33
N THR A 176 -6.23 -20.39 5.74
CA THR A 176 -7.34 -20.17 4.80
C THR A 176 -7.36 -18.72 4.38
N VAL A 177 -7.08 -18.46 3.11
CA VAL A 177 -7.13 -17.12 2.51
C VAL A 177 -8.48 -16.93 1.82
N PRO A 178 -9.16 -15.78 2.00
CA PRO A 178 -10.41 -15.51 1.30
C PRO A 178 -10.14 -15.08 -0.14
N TRP A 179 -9.86 -16.05 -1.01
CA TRP A 179 -9.63 -15.80 -2.43
C TRP A 179 -10.90 -15.30 -3.14
N GLY A 180 -10.78 -14.26 -3.94
CA GLY A 180 -11.77 -13.89 -4.95
C GLY A 180 -11.55 -14.66 -6.25
N THR A 181 -12.59 -14.67 -7.07
CA THR A 181 -12.52 -15.15 -8.46
C THR A 181 -13.30 -14.14 -9.31
N PRO A 182 -12.62 -13.37 -10.18
CA PRO A 182 -11.18 -13.41 -10.43
C PRO A 182 -10.34 -12.74 -9.32
N CYS A 183 -9.11 -13.24 -9.10
CA CYS A 183 -8.07 -12.57 -8.31
C CYS A 183 -6.75 -12.57 -9.10
N VAL A 184 -6.04 -11.44 -9.14
CA VAL A 184 -4.77 -11.33 -9.87
C VAL A 184 -3.65 -10.72 -9.02
N ARG A 185 -2.42 -11.20 -9.23
CA ARG A 185 -1.21 -10.61 -8.65
C ARG A 185 -0.41 -9.86 -9.71
N LEU A 186 0.04 -8.65 -9.38
CA LEU A 186 1.04 -7.86 -10.09
C LEU A 186 2.32 -7.82 -9.25
N GLU A 187 3.31 -8.63 -9.63
CA GLU A 187 4.57 -8.78 -8.91
C GLU A 187 5.72 -8.25 -9.74
N GLY A 188 6.24 -7.07 -9.41
CA GLY A 188 7.33 -6.41 -10.15
C GLY A 188 7.01 -6.00 -11.59
N GLY A 189 5.88 -6.44 -12.16
CA GLY A 189 5.52 -6.26 -13.56
C GLY A 189 5.03 -7.55 -14.22
N LEU A 190 5.24 -8.70 -13.57
CA LEU A 190 4.59 -9.96 -13.92
C LEU A 190 3.14 -9.94 -13.44
N TYR A 191 2.21 -10.28 -14.32
CA TYR A 191 0.79 -10.33 -14.03
C TYR A 191 0.26 -11.75 -14.10
N GLY A 192 -0.57 -12.14 -13.13
CA GLY A 192 -1.31 -13.39 -13.15
C GLY A 192 -2.37 -13.44 -14.26
N ASP A 193 -3.17 -14.49 -14.28
CA ASP A 193 -4.25 -14.66 -15.27
C ASP A 193 -5.33 -13.56 -15.11
N PRO A 194 -5.51 -12.64 -16.09
CA PRO A 194 -6.52 -11.59 -16.03
C PRO A 194 -7.94 -12.10 -16.33
N GLY A 195 -8.09 -13.37 -16.72
CA GLY A 195 -9.35 -13.98 -17.09
C GLY A 195 -10.36 -14.08 -15.93
N PRO A 196 -11.62 -14.43 -16.23
CA PRO A 196 -12.68 -14.55 -15.22
C PRO A 196 -12.37 -15.61 -14.15
N GLU A 197 -11.55 -16.60 -14.48
CA GLU A 197 -11.12 -17.69 -13.59
C GLU A 197 -9.75 -17.42 -12.94
N GLY A 198 -9.21 -16.20 -13.09
CA GLY A 198 -7.91 -15.83 -12.55
C GLY A 198 -7.81 -16.08 -11.04
N SER A 199 -6.66 -16.57 -10.58
CA SER A 199 -6.42 -16.93 -9.18
C SER A 199 -5.09 -16.40 -8.66
N CYS A 200 -5.13 -15.84 -7.45
CA CYS A 200 -3.95 -15.44 -6.68
C CYS A 200 -3.34 -16.57 -5.84
N ALA A 201 -3.92 -17.77 -5.85
CA ALA A 201 -3.49 -18.87 -4.98
C ALA A 201 -2.29 -19.66 -5.51
N VAL A 202 -1.98 -19.52 -6.81
CA VAL A 202 -0.96 -20.32 -7.49
C VAL A 202 0.45 -19.81 -7.14
N GLY A 203 1.37 -20.71 -6.83
CA GLY A 203 2.78 -20.35 -6.65
C GLY A 203 3.10 -19.50 -5.41
N VAL A 204 2.26 -19.51 -4.37
CA VAL A 204 2.62 -18.86 -3.11
C VAL A 204 3.76 -19.67 -2.43
N PRO A 205 4.93 -19.05 -2.14
CA PRO A 205 6.03 -19.73 -1.47
C PRO A 205 5.66 -20.24 -0.07
N GLN A 206 6.42 -21.22 0.43
CA GLN A 206 6.29 -21.73 1.80
C GLN A 206 7.57 -21.53 2.60
N GLY A 207 7.43 -21.33 3.92
CA GLY A 207 8.55 -21.10 4.83
C GLY A 207 9.18 -19.70 4.72
N VAL A 208 8.43 -18.74 4.19
CA VAL A 208 8.86 -17.34 4.00
C VAL A 208 8.13 -16.45 5.00
N PRO A 209 8.72 -16.09 6.15
CA PRO A 209 8.04 -15.24 7.12
C PRO A 209 7.91 -13.80 6.60
N LEU A 210 6.69 -13.27 6.60
CA LEU A 210 6.38 -11.88 6.25
C LEU A 210 6.07 -11.08 7.53
N THR A 211 7.07 -10.36 8.03
CA THR A 211 7.07 -9.80 9.40
C THR A 211 7.16 -8.27 9.44
N ARG A 212 7.14 -7.66 10.64
CA ARG A 212 7.20 -6.19 10.84
C ARG A 212 6.19 -5.38 10.02
N ARG A 213 4.97 -5.93 9.87
CA ARG A 213 3.86 -5.37 9.09
C ARG A 213 3.42 -4.00 9.60
N ARG A 214 3.34 -3.02 8.72
CA ARG A 214 2.87 -1.65 8.97
C ARG A 214 1.77 -1.31 7.97
N TYR A 215 0.56 -1.07 8.45
CA TYR A 215 -0.65 -1.02 7.61
C TYR A 215 -1.09 0.41 7.30
N VAL A 216 -1.60 0.61 6.09
CA VAL A 216 -2.50 1.71 5.71
C VAL A 216 -3.75 1.07 5.13
N ILE A 217 -4.92 1.35 5.70
CA ILE A 217 -6.19 0.74 5.28
C ILE A 217 -7.19 1.83 4.92
N ASP A 218 -7.81 1.70 3.76
CA ASP A 218 -8.83 2.59 3.21
C ASP A 218 -10.09 1.79 2.89
N GLU A 219 -11.13 1.97 3.71
CA GLU A 219 -12.42 1.29 3.54
C GLU A 219 -13.20 1.81 2.32
N ALA A 220 -12.96 3.06 1.88
CA ALA A 220 -13.66 3.63 0.73
C ALA A 220 -13.23 2.95 -0.58
N VAL A 221 -11.94 2.62 -0.69
CA VAL A 221 -11.38 1.85 -1.81
C VAL A 221 -11.36 0.36 -1.51
N GLY A 222 -11.71 -0.10 -0.29
CA GLY A 222 -11.55 -1.49 0.14
C GLY A 222 -10.15 -2.01 -0.13
N SER A 223 -9.14 -1.24 0.29
CA SER A 223 -7.73 -1.54 0.04
C SER A 223 -6.95 -1.50 1.34
N VAL A 224 -5.94 -2.36 1.43
CA VAL A 224 -4.93 -2.31 2.49
C VAL A 224 -3.56 -2.44 1.87
N GLU A 225 -2.64 -1.58 2.28
CA GLU A 225 -1.23 -1.73 1.99
C GLU A 225 -0.45 -2.03 3.27
N VAL A 226 0.58 -2.87 3.11
CA VAL A 226 1.42 -3.38 4.18
C VAL A 226 2.89 -3.29 3.79
N LEU A 227 3.62 -2.39 4.45
CA LEU A 227 5.08 -2.43 4.46
C LEU A 227 5.56 -3.51 5.43
N LEU A 228 6.47 -4.36 4.99
CA LEU A 228 6.92 -5.54 5.74
C LEU A 228 8.36 -5.95 5.42
N ASP A 229 8.84 -6.96 6.15
CA ASP A 229 10.08 -7.67 5.87
C ASP A 229 9.78 -8.98 5.15
N PHE A 230 10.38 -9.16 3.98
CA PHE A 230 10.21 -10.36 3.18
C PHE A 230 11.27 -11.42 3.50
N GLY A 231 10.81 -12.54 4.08
CA GLY A 231 11.61 -13.73 4.32
C GLY A 231 12.75 -13.53 5.33
N GLN A 232 13.67 -14.49 5.37
CA GLN A 232 14.82 -14.46 6.28
C GLN A 232 15.81 -13.33 5.95
N SER A 233 15.88 -12.94 4.68
CA SER A 233 16.71 -11.82 4.24
C SER A 233 16.22 -10.47 4.76
N LYS A 234 14.95 -10.37 5.20
CA LYS A 234 14.30 -9.12 5.62
C LYS A 234 14.35 -8.05 4.53
N TRP A 235 14.13 -8.47 3.29
CA TRP A 235 14.06 -7.55 2.17
C TRP A 235 12.90 -6.57 2.37
N PRO A 236 13.14 -5.25 2.21
CA PRO A 236 12.10 -4.25 2.31
C PRO A 236 11.03 -4.50 1.25
N ASP A 237 9.79 -4.60 1.68
CA ASP A 237 8.71 -5.06 0.82
C ASP A 237 7.40 -4.32 1.11
N SER A 238 6.59 -4.18 0.06
CA SER A 238 5.26 -3.60 0.07
C SER A 238 4.29 -4.58 -0.58
N HIS A 239 3.24 -4.98 0.15
CA HIS A 239 2.09 -5.68 -0.41
C HIS A 239 0.84 -4.80 -0.29
N GLN A 240 0.23 -4.44 -1.43
CA GLN A 240 -1.07 -3.80 -1.47
C GLN A 240 -2.14 -4.79 -1.95
N PHE A 241 -3.29 -4.79 -1.28
CA PHE A 241 -4.41 -5.68 -1.55
C PHE A 241 -5.66 -4.86 -1.83
N ARG A 242 -6.43 -5.29 -2.84
CA ARG A 242 -7.84 -4.93 -3.01
C ARG A 242 -8.71 -6.03 -2.43
N VAL A 243 -9.68 -5.66 -1.60
CA VAL A 243 -10.65 -6.56 -0.98
C VAL A 243 -12.07 -6.14 -1.34
N GLU A 244 -12.84 -7.06 -1.89
CA GLU A 244 -14.24 -6.86 -2.26
C GLU A 244 -15.10 -7.99 -1.73
N LYS A 245 -16.15 -7.65 -0.97
CA LYS A 245 -17.07 -8.62 -0.35
C LYS A 245 -16.31 -9.66 0.49
N GLY A 246 -15.29 -9.18 1.20
CA GLY A 246 -14.42 -9.97 2.07
C GLY A 246 -13.40 -10.84 1.34
N LYS A 247 -13.22 -10.69 0.02
CA LYS A 247 -12.34 -11.52 -0.80
C LYS A 247 -11.27 -10.72 -1.52
N LEU A 248 -10.09 -11.30 -1.70
CA LEU A 248 -8.97 -10.69 -2.45
C LEU A 248 -9.30 -10.58 -3.93
N ARG A 249 -9.11 -9.38 -4.50
CA ARG A 249 -9.31 -9.08 -5.92
C ARG A 249 -8.01 -8.78 -6.66
N TYR A 250 -7.16 -7.93 -6.09
CA TYR A 250 -5.86 -7.55 -6.63
C TYR A 250 -4.80 -7.63 -5.55
N VAL A 251 -3.58 -8.02 -5.94
CA VAL A 251 -2.39 -8.02 -5.09
C VAL A 251 -1.27 -7.34 -5.85
N HIS A 252 -0.71 -6.26 -5.32
CA HIS A 252 0.48 -5.60 -5.83
C HIS A 252 1.64 -5.85 -4.89
N THR A 253 2.78 -6.25 -5.44
CA THR A 253 4.00 -6.49 -4.65
C THR A 253 5.17 -5.70 -5.21
N LEU A 254 5.83 -4.94 -4.32
CA LEU A 254 7.09 -4.24 -4.57
C LEU A 254 8.13 -4.76 -3.57
N THR A 255 9.10 -5.54 -4.03
CA THR A 255 10.17 -6.06 -3.16
C THR A 255 11.52 -5.49 -3.60
N HIS A 256 12.16 -4.72 -2.72
CA HIS A 256 13.51 -4.25 -2.96
C HIS A 256 14.52 -5.34 -2.57
N CYS A 257 15.41 -5.68 -3.50
CA CYS A 257 16.36 -6.76 -3.33
C CYS A 257 17.79 -6.22 -3.12
N GLY A 258 18.53 -6.80 -2.17
CA GLY A 258 19.96 -6.53 -2.01
C GLY A 258 20.86 -7.19 -3.07
N THR A 259 20.27 -8.00 -3.96
CA THR A 259 20.93 -8.71 -5.07
C THR A 259 19.93 -8.88 -6.21
N ALA A 260 20.42 -9.14 -7.42
CA ALA A 260 19.57 -9.27 -8.61
C ALA A 260 18.45 -10.29 -8.41
N ASN A 261 17.22 -9.88 -8.67
CA ASN A 261 15.98 -10.64 -8.55
C ASN A 261 15.86 -11.40 -7.22
N CYS A 262 16.32 -10.77 -6.13
CA CYS A 262 16.32 -11.33 -4.78
C CYS A 262 17.08 -12.68 -4.65
N GLY A 263 17.99 -12.97 -5.59
CA GLY A 263 18.80 -14.19 -5.62
C GLY A 263 18.10 -15.37 -6.30
N LEU A 264 16.92 -15.14 -6.89
CA LEU A 264 16.16 -16.15 -7.62
C LEU A 264 16.48 -16.05 -9.12
N PRO A 265 16.63 -17.18 -9.82
CA PRO A 265 16.89 -17.17 -11.26
C PRO A 265 15.76 -16.45 -12.00
N ASN A 266 16.12 -15.69 -13.05
CA ASN A 266 15.14 -15.04 -13.91
C ASN A 266 14.28 -16.12 -14.60
N GLY A 267 12.98 -16.14 -14.32
CA GLY A 267 11.98 -16.73 -15.21
C GLY A 267 11.74 -18.25 -15.12
N THR A 268 11.95 -18.94 -14.00
CA THR A 268 11.49 -20.34 -13.88
C THR A 268 10.94 -20.68 -12.50
N SER A 269 9.67 -21.11 -12.48
CA SER A 269 9.03 -21.99 -11.49
C SER A 269 8.16 -21.39 -10.36
N ILE A 270 7.49 -20.25 -10.56
CA ILE A 270 6.43 -19.79 -9.62
C ILE A 270 5.05 -19.68 -10.29
N VAL A 271 4.95 -19.93 -11.61
CA VAL A 271 3.66 -19.95 -12.31
C VAL A 271 3.47 -21.30 -12.99
N SER A 272 2.95 -22.24 -12.23
CA SER A 272 2.27 -23.45 -12.71
C SER A 272 1.29 -23.91 -11.65
#